data_AF-A0A239WW06-F1
#
_entry.id   AF-A0A239WW06-F1
#
_cell.length_a   1.000
_cell.length_b   1.000
_cell.length_c   1.000
_cell.angle_alpha   90.00
_cell.angle_beta   90.00
_cell.angle_gamma   90.00
#
_symmetry.space_group_name_H-M   'P 1'
#
loop_
_entity.id
_entity.type
_entity.pdbx_description
1 polymer ?
#
loop_
_entity_poly.entity_id
_entity_poly.type
_entity_poly.pdbx_seq_one_letter_code
_entity_poly.pdbx_strand_id
1 'polypeptide(L)'
;MMTEKKMGMSTMSRRIAGSLVAVLLAAGAVTGTGAAQAAGPASGPGWHDGACAANEGQTVVVDFKDDPSHQKPAVEGNWPAGAKDSRILVRCNVGGTWANPKGDARTEPLKAVGITYSPEGGFIDTVNGVHDDQGKNAYWMFSWASESNKNWDLGAPPKQGVGTWVGVTLGGNRIPSINPPVKK
;
A
#
# COMPACT_ATOMS: atom_id res chain seq x y z
N MET A 1 42.53 57.17 -35.26
CA MET A 1 42.13 57.60 -33.91
C MET A 1 40.62 57.59 -33.84
N MET A 2 40.09 56.88 -32.85
CA MET A 2 38.87 57.13 -32.07
C MET A 2 38.58 55.81 -31.35
N THR A 3 38.91 55.83 -30.07
CA THR A 3 38.72 54.81 -29.05
C THR A 3 37.28 54.83 -28.50
N GLU A 4 36.99 53.83 -27.66
CA GLU A 4 35.88 53.70 -26.68
C GLU A 4 34.68 52.87 -27.21
N LYS A 5 34.46 51.60 -26.84
CA LYS A 5 34.40 50.88 -25.54
C LYS A 5 33.17 51.25 -24.70
N LYS A 6 32.16 50.36 -24.63
CA LYS A 6 31.72 49.72 -23.37
C LYS A 6 30.55 48.74 -23.52
N MET A 7 30.72 47.61 -22.82
CA MET A 7 29.75 46.85 -22.00
C MET A 7 28.50 46.33 -22.72
N GLY A 8 28.27 45.02 -22.83
CA GLY A 8 28.22 44.00 -21.77
C GLY A 8 26.78 43.43 -21.84
N MET A 9 26.55 42.13 -21.99
CA MET A 9 26.48 41.17 -20.90
C MET A 9 26.23 39.77 -21.49
N SER A 10 27.10 38.81 -21.17
CA SER A 10 26.81 37.37 -21.32
C SER A 10 25.80 36.94 -20.26
N THR A 11 24.82 36.09 -20.58
CA THR A 11 24.54 34.84 -19.82
C THR A 11 23.47 33.95 -20.47
N MET A 12 23.92 32.75 -20.84
CA MET A 12 23.29 31.43 -20.60
C MET A 12 21.98 31.05 -21.30
N SER A 13 22.16 30.13 -22.26
CA SER A 13 21.18 29.16 -22.74
C SER A 13 20.73 28.15 -21.67
N ARG A 14 19.57 27.54 -21.97
CA ARG A 14 18.91 26.35 -21.40
C ARG A 14 17.98 26.61 -20.20
N ARG A 15 16.68 26.37 -20.41
CA ARG A 15 16.06 25.04 -20.26
C ARG A 15 14.67 25.04 -20.91
N ILE A 16 14.38 23.92 -21.56
CA ILE A 16 13.15 23.59 -22.28
C ILE A 16 12.02 23.46 -21.25
N ALA A 17 10.95 24.24 -21.43
CA ALA A 17 9.69 24.07 -20.72
C ALA A 17 8.94 22.88 -21.34
N GLY A 18 8.90 21.76 -20.63
CA GLY A 18 8.11 20.58 -20.98
C GLY A 18 6.73 20.65 -20.32
N SER A 19 5.71 20.72 -21.18
CA SER A 19 4.27 20.49 -21.03
C SER A 19 3.67 20.15 -19.66
N LEU A 20 2.76 21.01 -19.18
CA LEU A 20 1.72 20.68 -18.21
C LEU A 20 0.49 20.15 -18.97
N VAL A 21 0.16 18.87 -18.80
CA VAL A 21 -1.13 18.31 -19.22
C VAL A 21 -1.97 18.11 -17.96
N ALA A 22 -2.98 18.97 -17.78
CA ALA A 22 -3.99 18.80 -16.75
C ALA A 22 -5.09 17.87 -17.28
N VAL A 23 -5.25 16.70 -16.67
CA VAL A 23 -6.38 15.80 -16.95
C VAL A 23 -7.51 16.14 -15.97
N LEU A 24 -8.59 16.73 -16.49
CA LEU A 24 -9.87 16.82 -15.78
C LEU A 24 -10.46 15.41 -15.67
N LEU A 25 -10.68 14.93 -14.44
CA LEU A 25 -11.48 13.72 -14.18
C LEU A 25 -12.92 14.14 -13.90
N ALA A 26 -13.80 13.73 -14.81
CA ALA A 26 -15.24 13.92 -14.70
C ALA A 26 -15.82 13.07 -13.55
N ALA A 27 -16.63 13.70 -12.71
CA ALA A 27 -17.44 13.01 -11.71
C ALA A 27 -18.67 12.38 -12.40
N GLY A 28 -18.65 11.05 -12.55
CA GLY A 28 -19.83 10.25 -12.87
C GLY A 28 -20.42 9.66 -11.60
N ALA A 29 -21.71 9.89 -11.38
CA ALA A 29 -22.47 9.34 -10.25
C ALA A 29 -22.51 7.80 -10.29
N VAL A 30 -22.38 7.14 -9.13
CA VAL A 30 -22.59 5.69 -9.00
C VAL A 30 -23.74 5.43 -8.04
N THR A 31 -24.82 4.89 -8.59
CA THR A 31 -25.89 4.21 -7.86
C THR A 31 -25.54 2.73 -7.71
N GLY A 32 -25.42 2.25 -6.47
CA GLY A 32 -25.81 0.90 -6.02
C GLY A 32 -25.14 -0.34 -6.64
N THR A 33 -23.97 -0.72 -6.13
CA THR A 33 -23.51 -2.08 -5.74
C THR A 33 -22.06 -1.93 -5.27
N GLY A 34 -21.65 -2.64 -4.20
CA GLY A 34 -20.43 -2.39 -3.43
C GLY A 34 -19.23 -2.00 -4.30
N ALA A 35 -18.88 -0.71 -4.27
CA ALA A 35 -17.83 -0.18 -5.12
C ALA A 35 -16.49 -0.73 -4.62
N ALA A 36 -15.94 -1.71 -5.35
CA ALA A 36 -14.53 -2.04 -5.27
C ALA A 36 -13.74 -0.74 -5.47
N GLN A 37 -13.08 -0.27 -4.41
CA GLN A 37 -12.29 0.95 -4.47
C GLN A 37 -11.10 0.68 -5.39
N ALA A 38 -11.11 1.27 -6.59
CA ALA A 38 -10.02 1.14 -7.53
C ALA A 38 -8.82 1.99 -7.08
N ALA A 39 -7.67 1.35 -6.86
CA ALA A 39 -6.36 1.99 -6.87
C ALA A 39 -5.46 1.17 -7.82
N GLY A 40 -5.05 1.80 -8.93
CA GLY A 40 -4.09 1.28 -9.91
C GLY A 40 -2.64 1.36 -9.44
N PRO A 41 -1.66 1.00 -10.29
CA PRO A 41 -0.39 0.40 -9.86
C PRO A 41 0.67 1.38 -9.31
N ALA A 42 1.57 0.81 -8.48
CA ALA A 42 2.94 1.20 -8.10
C ALA A 42 3.23 2.65 -7.62
N SER A 43 3.40 2.80 -6.31
CA SER A 43 3.67 4.01 -5.52
C SER A 43 2.67 5.16 -5.69
N GLY A 44 2.06 5.58 -4.59
CA GLY A 44 1.23 6.77 -4.53
C GLY A 44 1.85 7.80 -3.59
N PRO A 45 1.39 9.07 -3.63
CA PRO A 45 1.84 10.07 -2.67
C PRO A 45 1.62 9.55 -1.24
N GLY A 46 2.72 9.39 -0.49
CA GLY A 46 2.71 8.89 0.88
C GLY A 46 3.02 7.40 1.06
N TRP A 47 3.29 6.62 0.00
CA TRP A 47 3.72 5.23 0.17
C TRP A 47 4.66 4.73 -0.95
N HIS A 48 5.45 3.71 -0.66
CA HIS A 48 6.27 3.00 -1.65
C HIS A 48 6.26 1.48 -1.42
N ASP A 49 6.66 0.71 -2.43
CA ASP A 49 6.81 -0.74 -2.28
C ASP A 49 8.01 -1.09 -1.37
N GLY A 50 7.91 -2.24 -0.71
CA GLY A 50 8.88 -2.71 0.27
C GLY A 50 8.53 -2.32 1.71
N ALA A 51 9.27 -2.89 2.64
CA ALA A 51 9.13 -2.57 4.06
C ALA A 51 9.63 -1.15 4.34
N CYS A 52 9.05 -0.49 5.35
CA CYS A 52 9.58 0.77 5.83
C CYS A 52 10.97 0.60 6.46
N ALA A 53 11.84 1.57 6.23
CA ALA A 53 13.02 1.80 7.02
C ALA A 53 12.65 2.22 8.46
N ALA A 54 13.64 2.19 9.35
CA ALA A 54 13.45 2.62 10.74
C ALA A 54 12.96 4.08 10.78
N ASN A 55 11.93 4.34 11.57
CA ASN A 55 11.26 5.65 11.71
C ASN A 55 10.61 6.21 10.44
N GLU A 56 10.54 5.46 9.35
CA GLU A 56 9.95 5.96 8.10
C GLU A 56 8.43 5.96 8.14
N GLY A 57 7.81 4.92 8.69
CA GLY A 57 6.37 4.76 8.58
C GLY A 57 5.81 3.47 9.17
N GLN A 58 4.66 3.07 8.64
CA GLN A 58 3.98 1.82 8.95
C GLN A 58 4.15 0.86 7.77
N THR A 59 4.66 -0.35 8.03
CA THR A 59 4.72 -1.39 6.99
C THR A 59 3.40 -2.15 6.93
N VAL A 60 2.84 -2.29 5.74
CA VAL A 60 1.66 -3.08 5.45
C VAL A 60 2.08 -4.30 4.64
N VAL A 61 1.73 -5.48 5.14
CA VAL A 61 2.01 -6.78 4.53
C VAL A 61 0.68 -7.42 4.17
N VAL A 62 0.55 -7.87 2.92
CA VAL A 62 -0.53 -8.76 2.49
C VAL A 62 0.09 -10.08 2.09
N ASP A 63 -0.29 -11.16 2.79
CA ASP A 63 0.21 -12.50 2.56
C ASP A 63 -0.90 -13.38 1.97
N PHE A 64 -0.72 -13.79 0.71
CA PHE A 64 -1.64 -14.62 -0.07
C PHE A 64 -1.27 -16.12 -0.01
N LYS A 65 -0.45 -16.55 0.96
CA LYS A 65 0.13 -17.90 1.04
C LYS A 65 -0.88 -19.04 0.86
N ASP A 66 -2.02 -18.97 1.55
CA ASP A 66 -3.04 -20.03 1.52
C ASP A 66 -4.14 -19.74 0.49
N ASP A 67 -3.84 -18.97 -0.57
CA ASP A 67 -4.82 -18.72 -1.63
C ASP A 67 -5.24 -20.04 -2.33
N PRO A 68 -6.52 -20.41 -2.22
CA PRO A 68 -7.04 -21.73 -2.52
C PRO A 68 -7.05 -22.07 -4.01
N SER A 69 -6.87 -21.08 -4.90
CA SER A 69 -6.97 -21.28 -6.34
C SER A 69 -5.89 -20.61 -7.18
N HIS A 70 -4.80 -20.14 -6.55
CA HIS A 70 -3.69 -19.48 -7.27
C HIS A 70 -4.21 -18.26 -8.07
N GLN A 71 -5.15 -17.53 -7.48
CA GLN A 71 -5.76 -16.33 -8.04
C GLN A 71 -4.70 -15.26 -8.27
N LYS A 72 -4.97 -14.37 -9.21
CA LYS A 72 -4.09 -13.21 -9.47
C LYS A 72 -4.76 -11.96 -8.90
N PRO A 73 -3.97 -11.02 -8.35
CA PRO A 73 -4.50 -9.75 -7.94
C PRO A 73 -5.03 -8.96 -9.14
N ALA A 74 -6.02 -8.12 -8.88
CA ALA A 74 -6.67 -7.29 -9.90
C ALA A 74 -5.72 -6.26 -10.52
N VAL A 75 -4.69 -5.83 -9.79
CA VAL A 75 -3.71 -4.84 -10.26
C VAL A 75 -2.45 -5.55 -10.75
N GLU A 76 -2.16 -5.37 -12.03
CA GLU A 76 -0.94 -5.87 -12.66
C GLU A 76 0.31 -5.25 -11.99
N GLY A 77 1.28 -6.07 -11.61
CA GLY A 77 2.48 -5.64 -10.88
C GLY A 77 2.35 -5.59 -9.35
N ASN A 78 1.16 -5.81 -8.77
CA ASN A 78 1.03 -5.94 -7.30
C ASN A 78 1.47 -7.32 -6.77
N TRP A 79 1.87 -8.24 -7.65
CA TRP A 79 2.71 -9.36 -7.27
C TRP A 79 4.15 -8.86 -7.08
N PRO A 80 4.87 -9.21 -6.00
CA PRO A 80 6.32 -8.98 -5.96
C PRO A 80 6.98 -9.67 -7.17
N ALA A 81 8.02 -9.06 -7.72
CA ALA A 81 8.81 -9.68 -8.79
C ALA A 81 9.26 -11.07 -8.34
N GLY A 82 8.93 -12.12 -9.10
CA GLY A 82 9.20 -13.52 -8.69
C GLY A 82 8.10 -14.18 -7.85
N ALA A 83 6.87 -13.68 -7.85
CA ALA A 83 5.71 -14.21 -7.12
C ALA A 83 5.31 -15.68 -7.37
N LYS A 84 6.05 -16.43 -8.19
CA LYS A 84 5.94 -17.89 -8.20
C LYS A 84 6.27 -18.47 -6.81
N ASP A 85 7.13 -17.80 -6.05
CA ASP A 85 7.67 -18.31 -4.77
C ASP A 85 7.28 -17.46 -3.55
N SER A 86 7.09 -16.14 -3.73
CA SER A 86 6.72 -15.22 -2.65
C SER A 86 5.35 -14.61 -2.92
N ARG A 87 4.32 -15.15 -2.27
CA ARG A 87 2.94 -14.64 -2.33
C ARG A 87 2.72 -13.48 -1.36
N ILE A 88 3.70 -12.60 -1.20
CA ILE A 88 3.69 -11.56 -0.15
C ILE A 88 3.87 -10.19 -0.80
N LEU A 89 2.87 -9.33 -0.68
CA LEU A 89 2.97 -7.91 -1.02
C LEU A 89 3.37 -7.12 0.22
N VAL A 90 4.40 -6.27 0.11
CA VAL A 90 4.84 -5.40 1.21
C VAL A 90 4.91 -3.97 0.71
N ARG A 91 4.33 -3.05 1.48
CA ARG A 91 4.35 -1.61 1.20
C ARG A 91 4.60 -0.81 2.46
N CYS A 92 5.30 0.31 2.32
CA CYS A 92 5.52 1.27 3.37
C CYS A 92 4.56 2.44 3.23
N ASN A 93 3.71 2.67 4.24
CA ASN A 93 2.97 3.90 4.42
C ASN A 93 3.87 4.93 5.14
N VAL A 94 4.44 5.87 4.39
CA VAL A 94 5.38 6.87 4.89
C VAL A 94 4.69 7.79 5.90
N GLY A 95 5.33 8.02 7.04
CA GLY A 95 4.76 8.73 8.19
C GLY A 95 3.69 7.94 8.96
N GLY A 96 3.31 6.76 8.48
CA GLY A 96 2.38 5.85 9.16
C GLY A 96 1.00 6.45 9.42
N THR A 97 0.57 7.42 8.60
CA THR A 97 -0.69 8.13 8.81
C THR A 97 -1.82 7.48 8.01
N TRP A 98 -2.96 7.27 8.66
CA TRP A 98 -4.16 6.76 8.00
C TRP A 98 -4.97 7.90 7.40
N ALA A 99 -5.73 7.61 6.35
CA ALA A 99 -6.61 8.58 5.73
C ALA A 99 -7.69 9.07 6.70
N ASN A 100 -8.21 8.16 7.53
CA ASN A 100 -9.08 8.47 8.66
C ASN A 100 -8.53 7.83 9.95
N PRO A 101 -8.04 8.62 10.93
CA PRO A 101 -7.52 8.08 12.20
C PRO A 101 -8.60 7.43 13.08
N LYS A 102 -9.88 7.64 12.78
CA LYS A 102 -11.04 6.97 13.41
C LYS A 102 -11.68 5.93 12.47
N GLY A 103 -11.05 5.64 11.33
CA GLY A 103 -11.53 4.65 10.39
C GLY A 103 -11.34 3.23 10.92
N ASP A 104 -11.85 2.25 10.19
CA ASP A 104 -11.69 0.85 10.55
C ASP A 104 -10.22 0.44 10.41
N ALA A 105 -9.60 0.07 11.53
CA ALA A 105 -8.20 -0.34 11.62
C ALA A 105 -7.84 -1.53 10.72
N ARG A 106 -8.83 -2.29 10.23
CA ARG A 106 -8.65 -3.38 9.26
C ARG A 106 -8.53 -2.85 7.82
N THR A 107 -9.11 -1.69 7.52
CA THR A 107 -9.19 -1.16 6.15
C THR A 107 -8.28 0.03 5.91
N GLU A 108 -8.10 0.89 6.90
CA GLU A 108 -7.29 2.09 6.79
C GLU A 108 -5.82 1.83 6.38
N PRO A 109 -5.15 0.78 6.90
CA PRO A 109 -3.81 0.42 6.42
C PRO A 109 -3.80 0.08 4.93
N LEU A 110 -4.77 -0.68 4.43
CA LEU A 110 -4.87 -1.06 3.02
C LEU A 110 -5.10 0.17 2.12
N LYS A 111 -6.01 1.08 2.54
CA LYS A 111 -6.24 2.35 1.83
C LYS A 111 -4.96 3.19 1.75
N ALA A 112 -4.24 3.31 2.86
CA ALA A 112 -3.05 4.15 2.96
C ALA A 112 -1.94 3.72 2.00
N VAL A 113 -1.86 2.43 1.66
CA VAL A 113 -0.89 1.89 0.71
C VAL A 113 -1.49 1.53 -0.66
N GLY A 114 -2.68 2.03 -0.97
CA GLY A 114 -3.32 1.82 -2.28
C GLY A 114 -3.60 0.35 -2.60
N ILE A 115 -3.98 -0.46 -1.59
CA ILE A 115 -4.41 -1.84 -1.77
C ILE A 115 -5.94 -1.86 -1.74
N THR A 116 -6.54 -2.43 -2.79
CA THR A 116 -7.99 -2.54 -2.90
C THR A 116 -8.51 -3.64 -1.97
N TYR A 117 -9.74 -3.51 -1.52
CA TYR A 117 -10.42 -4.53 -0.75
C TYR A 117 -11.94 -4.40 -0.94
N SER A 118 -12.68 -5.47 -0.69
CA SER A 118 -14.14 -5.42 -0.57
C SER A 118 -14.62 -6.24 0.63
N PRO A 119 -15.53 -5.68 1.43
CA PRO A 119 -16.17 -6.42 2.51
C PRO A 119 -17.40 -7.20 2.03
N GLU A 120 -17.65 -8.36 2.64
CA GLU A 120 -18.90 -9.11 2.54
C GLU A 120 -19.31 -9.60 3.94
N GLY A 121 -20.59 -9.50 4.28
CA GLY A 121 -21.10 -9.98 5.58
C GLY A 121 -20.47 -9.32 6.82
N GLY A 122 -19.83 -8.16 6.69
CA GLY A 122 -19.12 -7.48 7.79
C GLY A 122 -17.66 -7.90 7.98
N PHE A 123 -17.16 -8.80 7.15
CA PHE A 123 -15.77 -9.24 7.07
C PHE A 123 -15.12 -8.71 5.80
N ILE A 124 -13.79 -8.71 5.74
CA ILE A 124 -13.10 -8.49 4.47
C ILE A 124 -13.08 -9.81 3.75
N ASP A 125 -13.62 -9.79 2.54
CA ASP A 125 -13.80 -10.95 1.69
C ASP A 125 -12.74 -11.01 0.58
N THR A 126 -12.46 -9.86 -0.01
CA THR A 126 -11.49 -9.75 -1.09
C THR A 126 -10.42 -8.73 -0.72
N VAL A 127 -9.15 -9.08 -0.95
CA VAL A 127 -8.02 -8.15 -0.86
C VAL A 127 -7.24 -8.19 -2.17
N ASN A 128 -7.04 -7.02 -2.76
CA ASN A 128 -6.34 -6.85 -4.03
C ASN A 128 -6.91 -7.70 -5.17
N GLY A 129 -8.21 -8.02 -5.15
CA GLY A 129 -8.88 -8.89 -6.12
C GLY A 129 -8.77 -10.40 -5.86
N VAL A 130 -8.11 -10.82 -4.77
CA VAL A 130 -8.10 -12.23 -4.32
C VAL A 130 -9.21 -12.43 -3.30
N HIS A 131 -10.18 -13.27 -3.66
CA HIS A 131 -11.31 -13.64 -2.81
C HIS A 131 -10.90 -14.76 -1.85
N ASP A 132 -11.48 -14.74 -0.66
CA ASP A 132 -11.27 -15.75 0.35
C ASP A 132 -12.00 -17.08 0.03
N ASP A 133 -11.78 -18.14 0.78
CA ASP A 133 -12.60 -19.37 0.67
C ASP A 133 -12.90 -19.86 2.07
N GLN A 134 -14.00 -19.34 2.63
CA GLN A 134 -14.50 -19.74 3.95
C GLN A 134 -14.75 -21.25 4.04
N GLY A 135 -15.17 -21.89 2.94
CA GLY A 135 -15.38 -23.34 2.88
C GLY A 135 -14.09 -24.15 3.10
N LYS A 136 -12.92 -23.53 2.86
CA LYS A 136 -11.59 -24.11 3.11
C LYS A 136 -10.86 -23.50 4.30
N ASN A 137 -11.53 -22.71 5.14
CA ASN A 137 -10.92 -21.94 6.24
C ASN A 137 -9.83 -20.95 5.77
N ALA A 138 -9.86 -20.53 4.51
CA ALA A 138 -8.93 -19.57 3.95
C ALA A 138 -9.58 -18.19 3.92
N TYR A 139 -9.87 -17.61 5.10
CA TYR A 139 -10.40 -16.24 5.23
C TYR A 139 -9.29 -15.23 5.54
N TRP A 140 -9.56 -13.94 5.30
CA TRP A 140 -8.62 -12.85 5.59
C TRP A 140 -8.56 -12.53 7.09
N MET A 141 -7.35 -12.45 7.62
CA MET A 141 -7.10 -12.11 9.01
C MET A 141 -6.11 -10.98 9.18
N PHE A 142 -6.38 -10.16 10.18
CA PHE A 142 -5.57 -9.00 10.55
C PHE A 142 -4.66 -9.33 11.71
N SER A 143 -3.40 -8.95 11.58
CA SER A 143 -2.43 -8.97 12.66
C SER A 143 -1.69 -7.64 12.71
N TRP A 144 -1.08 -7.36 13.85
CA TRP A 144 -0.18 -6.22 13.95
C TRP A 144 1.04 -6.53 14.81
N ALA A 145 2.11 -5.78 14.60
CA ALA A 145 3.31 -5.80 15.43
C ALA A 145 3.85 -4.37 15.53
N SER A 146 4.74 -4.13 16.47
CA SER A 146 5.41 -2.86 16.66
C SER A 146 6.81 -3.05 17.19
N GLU A 147 7.57 -1.95 17.28
CA GLU A 147 8.87 -1.95 17.95
C GLU A 147 8.82 -2.47 19.40
N SER A 148 7.71 -2.20 20.11
CA SER A 148 7.47 -2.64 21.48
C SER A 148 6.86 -4.04 21.58
N ASN A 149 6.08 -4.47 20.59
CA ASN A 149 5.53 -5.83 20.47
C ASN A 149 6.02 -6.50 19.18
N LYS A 150 7.10 -7.27 19.29
CA LYS A 150 7.82 -7.85 18.15
C LYS A 150 7.11 -9.05 17.51
N ASN A 151 6.02 -9.53 18.11
CA ASN A 151 5.26 -10.66 17.63
C ASN A 151 3.98 -10.18 16.96
N TRP A 152 3.57 -10.89 15.90
CA TRP A 152 2.27 -10.70 15.28
C TRP A 152 1.16 -11.01 16.30
N ASP A 153 0.36 -10.00 16.62
CA ASP A 153 -0.81 -10.09 17.47
C ASP A 153 -2.08 -10.09 16.61
N LEU A 154 -2.84 -11.17 16.69
CA LEU A 154 -4.13 -11.39 16.01
C LEU A 154 -5.33 -10.97 16.89
N GLY A 155 -5.11 -10.75 18.18
CA GLY A 155 -6.17 -10.53 19.18
C GLY A 155 -6.54 -9.07 19.37
N ALA A 156 -5.78 -8.14 18.80
CA ALA A 156 -6.04 -6.71 18.90
C ALA A 156 -6.10 -6.04 17.51
N PRO A 157 -6.93 -5.00 17.36
CA PRO A 157 -6.95 -4.20 16.15
C PRO A 157 -5.57 -3.55 15.87
N PRO A 158 -5.16 -3.46 14.59
CA PRO A 158 -3.97 -2.70 14.21
C PRO A 158 -4.01 -1.26 14.73
N LYS A 159 -2.82 -0.69 14.94
CA LYS A 159 -2.69 0.71 15.37
C LYS A 159 -1.95 1.52 14.32
N GLN A 160 -2.40 2.74 14.09
CA GLN A 160 -1.70 3.73 13.28
C GLN A 160 -0.36 4.09 13.96
N GLY A 161 0.67 4.36 13.16
CA GLY A 161 1.90 4.96 13.67
C GLY A 161 3.19 4.44 13.03
N VAL A 162 4.24 5.23 13.17
CA VAL A 162 5.60 4.88 12.76
C VAL A 162 6.13 3.70 13.58
N GLY A 163 6.91 2.82 12.95
CA GLY A 163 7.50 1.66 13.63
C GLY A 163 6.48 0.53 13.88
N THR A 164 5.34 0.58 13.20
CA THR A 164 4.32 -0.47 13.28
C THR A 164 4.28 -1.30 12.00
N TRP A 165 3.82 -2.53 12.15
CA TRP A 165 3.62 -3.51 11.09
C TRP A 165 2.17 -3.96 11.14
N VAL A 166 1.51 -3.96 10.00
CA VAL A 166 0.16 -4.48 9.83
C VAL A 166 0.20 -5.62 8.84
N GLY A 167 -0.34 -6.76 9.23
CA GLY A 167 -0.45 -7.96 8.42
C GLY A 167 -1.90 -8.22 8.03
N VAL A 168 -2.09 -8.60 6.78
CA VAL A 168 -3.37 -9.08 6.24
C VAL A 168 -3.08 -10.41 5.57
N THR A 169 -3.45 -11.50 6.24
CA THR A 169 -3.06 -12.85 5.84
C THR A 169 -4.27 -13.64 5.38
N LEU A 170 -4.16 -14.29 4.23
CA LEU A 170 -5.12 -15.29 3.79
C LEU A 170 -4.74 -16.64 4.41
N GLY A 171 -5.67 -17.25 5.14
CA GLY A 171 -5.44 -18.55 5.80
C GLY A 171 -6.11 -18.70 7.17
N GLY A 172 -7.04 -17.82 7.53
CA GLY A 172 -7.65 -17.81 8.85
C GLY A 172 -6.65 -17.38 9.91
N ASN A 173 -6.47 -18.15 11.00
CA ASN A 173 -5.64 -17.78 12.17
C ASN A 173 -4.12 -17.75 11.91
N ARG A 174 -3.69 -17.58 10.66
CA ARG A 174 -2.29 -17.49 10.27
C ARG A 174 -1.77 -16.07 10.42
N ILE A 175 -0.52 -15.97 10.87
CA ILE A 175 0.26 -14.72 10.85
C ILE A 175 1.00 -14.59 9.52
N PRO A 176 1.40 -13.38 9.11
CA PRO A 176 2.21 -13.19 7.93
C PRO A 176 3.49 -14.02 7.97
N SER A 177 3.88 -14.58 6.83
CA SER A 177 5.07 -15.43 6.67
C SER A 177 6.38 -14.64 6.68
N ILE A 178 6.31 -13.32 6.83
CA ILE A 178 7.44 -12.42 7.03
C ILE A 178 7.51 -12.00 8.50
N ASN A 179 8.72 -12.06 9.06
CA ASN A 179 8.98 -11.52 10.39
C ASN A 179 9.15 -10.00 10.32
N PRO A 180 8.54 -9.23 11.24
CA PRO A 180 8.85 -7.81 11.38
C PRO A 180 10.37 -7.64 11.61
N PRO A 181 11.08 -6.78 10.86
CA PRO A 181 12.48 -6.47 11.03
C PRO A 181 12.61 -5.63 12.29
N VAL A 182 12.84 -6.31 13.39
CA VAL A 182 13.31 -5.68 14.61
C VAL A 182 14.75 -6.14 14.78
N LYS A 183 15.69 -5.22 14.59
CA LYS A 183 17.09 -5.44 14.97
C LYS A 183 17.10 -6.04 16.38
N LYS A 184 17.84 -7.15 16.53
CA LYS A 184 18.26 -7.62 17.85
C LYS A 184 19.11 -6.57 18.51
#